data_AF-A0A9D7YH97-F1
#
_entry.id   AF-A0A9D7YH97-F1
#
_cell.length_a   1.000
_cell.length_b   1.000
_cell.length_c   1.000
_cell.angle_alpha   90.00
_cell.angle_beta   90.00
_cell.angle_gamma   90.00
#
_symmetry.space_group_name_H-M   'P 1'
#
loop_
_entity.id
_entity.type
_entity.pdbx_description
1 polymer ?
#
loop_
_entity_poly.entity_id
_entity_poly.type
_entity_poly.pdbx_seq_one_letter_code
_entity_poly.pdbx_strand_id
1 'polypeptide(L)'
;PAPRFPTETAAIPGPGKLPLPSGPTLPRVGPTINTFTDVTGVSATLSAAGNTGIRLSSTAYGSNEFVAVKVVEDAGAVGDGIFQYQASANFSANTGAVTTFAAATNRVKDLGQDLGATINGINATTNGKIARISTDFLDVQVELSTVAAQALSPISAFKITGGGADFQLAGQVNIGGKVAIGIGNVAVREIGRHDDDGSVYFLSNLGAGRELNLVDGDLTNAQRVIEKAIADVSSLRGRLGAFQKNTVGATIRSLGVSLENTVAAESIIRDSDFANETSGLTRSQILVQSATQVLGIANQQPQNVLSLLG
;
A
#
# COMPACT_ATOMS: atom_id res chain seq x y z
N PRO A 1 -51.05 18.62 -1.89
CA PRO A 1 -50.33 17.58 -1.10
C PRO A 1 -48.90 17.43 -1.63
N ALA A 2 -47.91 17.87 -0.85
CA ALA A 2 -46.50 17.69 -1.23
C ALA A 2 -46.12 16.20 -1.14
N PRO A 3 -45.32 15.65 -2.07
CA PRO A 3 -44.87 14.27 -2.02
C PRO A 3 -44.13 13.98 -0.70
N ARG A 4 -44.47 12.87 -0.05
CA ARG A 4 -43.81 12.40 1.18
C ARG A 4 -42.72 11.42 0.77
N PHE A 5 -41.47 11.86 0.83
CA PHE A 5 -40.30 11.01 0.57
C PHE A 5 -39.78 10.41 1.88
N PRO A 6 -39.97 9.12 2.16
CA PRO A 6 -39.08 8.42 3.07
C PRO A 6 -37.83 8.03 2.30
N THR A 7 -36.74 8.76 2.51
CA THR A 7 -35.40 8.32 2.12
C THR A 7 -35.04 7.11 2.98
N GLU A 8 -35.11 5.92 2.39
CA GLU A 8 -34.57 4.71 2.99
C GLU A 8 -33.16 4.48 2.44
N THR A 9 -32.21 5.19 3.05
CA THR A 9 -30.80 5.19 2.68
C THR A 9 -30.06 4.13 3.48
N ALA A 10 -29.47 3.16 2.81
CA ALA A 10 -28.69 2.11 3.46
C ALA A 10 -27.26 2.14 2.93
N ALA A 11 -26.30 2.56 3.75
CA ALA A 11 -24.94 2.04 3.71
C ALA A 11 -24.80 1.10 4.94
N ILE A 12 -25.22 -0.17 4.76
CA ILE A 12 -25.23 -1.31 5.73
C ILE A 12 -26.18 -1.17 6.97
N PRO A 13 -26.66 -2.29 7.58
CA PRO A 13 -28.08 -2.68 7.63
C PRO A 13 -28.89 -1.97 8.74
N GLY A 14 -29.83 -1.11 8.36
CA GLY A 14 -30.86 -0.62 9.28
C GLY A 14 -31.98 0.10 8.54
N PRO A 15 -33.21 -0.46 8.46
CA PRO A 15 -34.33 0.24 7.84
C PRO A 15 -34.88 1.31 8.80
N GLY A 16 -34.42 2.56 8.64
CA GLY A 16 -34.98 3.72 9.33
C GLY A 16 -35.93 4.49 8.42
N LYS A 17 -37.24 4.46 8.68
CA LYS A 17 -38.18 5.39 8.02
C LYS A 17 -37.96 6.78 8.64
N LEU A 18 -37.38 7.73 7.90
CA LEU A 18 -37.26 9.11 8.39
C LEU A 18 -38.64 9.81 8.33
N PRO A 19 -39.20 10.28 9.46
CA PRO A 19 -40.40 11.09 9.45
C PRO A 19 -40.04 12.51 9.01
N LEU A 20 -40.35 12.86 7.76
CA LEU A 20 -40.36 14.27 7.35
C LEU A 20 -41.62 14.95 7.94
N PRO A 21 -41.49 16.08 8.66
CA PRO A 21 -42.65 16.80 9.18
C PRO A 21 -43.57 17.23 8.03
N SER A 22 -44.89 17.22 8.24
CA SER A 22 -45.85 17.58 7.21
C SER A 22 -45.63 19.02 6.69
N GLY A 23 -45.42 19.17 5.39
CA GLY A 23 -45.16 20.45 4.72
C GLY A 23 -43.71 20.96 4.78
N PRO A 24 -42.67 20.12 4.63
CA PRO A 24 -41.31 20.65 4.57
C PRO A 24 -41.13 21.30 3.18
N THR A 25 -40.78 22.58 3.16
CA THR A 25 -40.20 23.17 1.96
C THR A 25 -38.89 22.42 1.66
N LEU A 26 -38.51 22.28 0.39
CA LEU A 26 -37.24 21.63 -0.02
C LEU A 26 -36.03 22.02 0.85
N PRO A 27 -35.88 23.29 1.32
CA PRO A 27 -34.80 23.70 2.22
C PRO A 27 -34.75 23.02 3.60
N ARG A 28 -35.85 22.46 4.11
CA ARG A 28 -35.89 21.78 5.41
C ARG A 28 -35.57 20.30 5.33
N VAL A 29 -35.72 19.68 4.17
CA VAL A 29 -35.54 18.22 4.01
C VAL A 29 -34.06 17.83 4.04
N GLY A 30 -33.19 18.58 3.36
CA GLY A 30 -31.75 18.32 3.34
C GLY A 30 -31.12 18.28 4.73
N PRO A 31 -31.32 19.31 5.58
CA PRO A 31 -30.83 19.31 6.96
C PRO A 31 -31.35 18.13 7.80
N THR A 32 -32.60 17.70 7.61
CA THR A 32 -33.15 16.53 8.32
C THR A 32 -32.51 15.21 7.89
N ILE A 33 -32.10 15.08 6.63
CA ILE A 33 -31.32 13.91 6.20
C ILE A 33 -29.93 13.94 6.85
N ASN A 34 -29.33 15.13 6.91
CA ASN A 34 -27.98 15.30 7.45
C ASN A 34 -27.86 14.99 8.96
N THR A 35 -28.95 15.08 9.73
CA THR A 35 -28.92 14.64 11.15
C THR A 35 -28.74 13.13 11.33
N PHE A 36 -28.84 12.34 10.25
CA PHE A 36 -28.65 10.90 10.25
C PHE A 36 -27.49 10.45 9.36
N THR A 37 -26.63 11.38 8.92
CA THR A 37 -25.49 11.06 8.05
C THR A 37 -24.53 10.05 8.69
N ASP A 38 -24.35 10.09 10.01
CA ASP A 38 -23.46 9.15 10.71
C ASP A 38 -23.94 7.69 10.64
N VAL A 39 -25.26 7.49 10.57
CA VAL A 39 -25.86 6.15 10.50
C VAL A 39 -26.04 5.70 9.05
N THR A 40 -26.38 6.63 8.17
CA THR A 40 -26.75 6.31 6.78
C THR A 40 -25.59 6.39 5.80
N GLY A 41 -24.49 7.08 6.15
CA GLY A 41 -23.39 7.37 5.24
C GLY A 41 -23.76 8.31 4.09
N VAL A 42 -24.91 9.00 4.16
CA VAL A 42 -25.40 9.86 3.07
C VAL A 42 -25.58 11.30 3.55
N SER A 43 -25.08 12.23 2.77
CA SER A 43 -25.32 13.66 2.91
C SER A 43 -26.33 14.16 1.86
N ALA A 44 -27.03 15.22 2.22
CA ALA A 44 -28.03 15.87 1.39
C ALA A 44 -27.72 17.37 1.29
N THR A 45 -27.71 17.88 0.07
CA THR A 45 -27.61 19.30 -0.24
C THR A 45 -28.75 19.72 -1.16
N LEU A 46 -29.03 21.02 -1.22
CA LEU A 46 -29.99 21.57 -2.18
C LEU A 46 -29.36 21.62 -3.57
N SER A 47 -30.12 21.27 -4.60
CA SER A 47 -29.66 21.42 -5.98
C SER A 47 -29.42 22.90 -6.32
N ALA A 48 -28.21 23.24 -6.76
CA ALA A 48 -27.77 24.61 -7.02
C ALA A 48 -28.56 25.32 -8.14
N ALA A 49 -29.16 24.58 -9.08
CA ALA A 49 -29.97 25.14 -10.16
C ALA A 49 -31.43 25.29 -9.72
N GLY A 50 -31.77 26.43 -9.12
CA GLY A 50 -33.16 26.82 -8.85
C GLY A 50 -33.83 26.16 -7.64
N ASN A 51 -33.09 25.49 -6.75
CA ASN A 51 -33.62 24.81 -5.56
C ASN A 51 -34.77 23.84 -5.87
N THR A 52 -34.71 23.18 -7.04
CA THR A 52 -35.80 22.34 -7.56
C THR A 52 -35.76 20.90 -7.05
N GLY A 53 -34.71 20.50 -6.33
CA GLY A 53 -34.54 19.14 -5.84
C GLY A 53 -33.47 18.99 -4.76
N ILE A 54 -33.36 17.77 -4.24
CA ILE A 54 -32.40 17.37 -3.20
C ILE A 54 -31.32 16.50 -3.84
N ARG A 55 -30.07 16.91 -3.65
CA ARG A 55 -28.86 16.22 -4.06
C ARG A 55 -28.43 15.32 -2.92
N LEU A 56 -28.51 14.00 -3.09
CA LEU A 56 -28.00 13.02 -2.15
C LEU A 56 -26.62 12.54 -2.59
N SER A 57 -25.68 12.34 -1.69
CA SER A 57 -24.33 11.84 -2.01
C SER A 57 -23.82 10.96 -0.86
N SER A 58 -23.10 9.89 -1.17
CA SER A 58 -22.38 9.15 -0.11
C SER A 58 -21.29 10.06 0.46
N THR A 59 -21.05 9.97 1.78
CA THR A 59 -19.92 10.63 2.44
C THR A 59 -18.60 9.93 2.15
N ALA A 60 -18.64 8.65 1.79
CA ALA A 60 -17.48 7.87 1.40
C ALA A 60 -17.36 7.77 -0.13
N TYR A 61 -16.17 7.38 -0.59
CA TYR A 61 -15.81 7.25 -2.01
C TYR A 61 -15.48 5.82 -2.37
N GLY A 62 -15.93 5.38 -3.54
CA GLY A 62 -15.55 4.12 -4.17
C GLY A 62 -16.72 3.31 -4.69
N SER A 63 -16.41 2.22 -5.37
CA SER A 63 -17.39 1.34 -6.02
C SER A 63 -18.29 0.58 -5.04
N ASN A 64 -17.88 0.47 -3.77
CA ASN A 64 -18.69 -0.14 -2.70
C ASN A 64 -19.73 0.81 -2.11
N GLU A 65 -19.58 2.11 -2.35
CA GLU A 65 -20.47 3.13 -1.83
C GLU A 65 -21.68 3.30 -2.74
N PHE A 66 -22.84 3.61 -2.19
CA PHE A 66 -24.03 3.86 -2.99
C PHE A 66 -25.05 4.73 -2.26
N VAL A 67 -25.90 5.39 -3.02
CA VAL A 67 -27.11 6.04 -2.52
C VAL A 67 -28.31 5.31 -3.08
N ALA A 68 -29.29 5.03 -2.23
CA ALA A 68 -30.54 4.38 -2.62
C ALA A 68 -31.73 5.20 -2.14
N VAL A 69 -32.72 5.39 -3.01
CA VAL A 69 -33.97 6.06 -2.69
C VAL A 69 -35.15 5.19 -3.12
N LYS A 70 -36.17 5.13 -2.28
CA LYS A 70 -37.45 4.48 -2.60
C LYS A 70 -38.56 5.50 -2.43
N VAL A 71 -39.49 5.54 -3.38
CA VAL A 71 -40.71 6.33 -3.22
C VAL A 71 -41.75 5.47 -2.50
N VAL A 72 -42.38 6.04 -1.47
CA VAL A 72 -43.49 5.38 -0.75
C VAL A 72 -44.83 5.99 -1.12
N GLU A 73 -44.88 7.30 -1.38
CA GLU A 73 -46.07 7.98 -1.86
C GLU A 73 -45.64 9.12 -2.80
N ASP A 74 -46.06 9.06 -4.06
CA ASP A 74 -45.74 10.08 -5.07
C ASP A 74 -46.70 11.27 -5.05
N ALA A 75 -47.81 11.16 -4.30
CA ALA A 75 -48.90 12.14 -4.21
C ALA A 75 -49.43 12.61 -5.59
N GLY A 76 -49.31 11.78 -6.63
CA GLY A 76 -49.71 12.13 -8.00
C GLY A 76 -48.82 13.17 -8.67
N ALA A 77 -47.55 13.33 -8.26
CA ALA A 77 -46.60 14.22 -8.91
C ALA A 77 -46.36 13.81 -10.38
N VAL A 78 -46.51 14.76 -11.31
CA VAL A 78 -46.34 14.55 -12.75
C VAL A 78 -45.15 15.37 -13.23
N GLY A 79 -44.15 14.72 -13.84
CA GLY A 79 -42.94 15.37 -14.37
C GLY A 79 -41.72 15.36 -13.44
N ASP A 80 -41.89 14.93 -12.19
CA ASP A 80 -40.80 14.78 -11.22
C ASP A 80 -40.28 13.34 -11.14
N GLY A 81 -39.03 13.19 -10.71
CA GLY A 81 -38.40 11.88 -10.61
C GLY A 81 -37.08 11.87 -9.84
N ILE A 82 -36.53 10.67 -9.70
CA ILE A 82 -35.20 10.41 -9.19
C ILE A 82 -34.24 10.45 -10.36
N PHE A 83 -33.24 11.34 -10.28
CA PHE A 83 -32.18 11.49 -11.26
C PHE A 83 -30.90 10.86 -10.69
N GLN A 84 -30.25 10.01 -11.47
CA GLN A 84 -28.88 9.56 -11.17
C GLN A 84 -27.88 10.65 -11.55
N TYR A 85 -26.68 10.64 -10.96
CA TYR A 85 -25.63 11.53 -11.45
C TYR A 85 -25.11 11.06 -12.80
N GLN A 86 -24.64 12.02 -13.60
CA GLN A 86 -23.79 11.69 -14.72
C GLN A 86 -22.50 11.03 -14.22
N ALA A 87 -22.00 10.02 -14.94
CA ALA A 87 -20.74 9.33 -14.62
C ALA A 87 -19.48 10.24 -14.75
N SER A 88 -19.65 11.50 -15.15
CA SER A 88 -18.57 12.50 -15.25
C SER A 88 -18.55 13.42 -14.02
N ALA A 89 -17.39 14.01 -13.73
CA ALA A 89 -17.03 14.68 -12.48
C ALA A 89 -17.85 15.92 -12.05
N ASN A 90 -18.92 16.29 -12.77
CA ASN A 90 -19.69 17.49 -12.45
C ASN A 90 -20.91 17.23 -11.56
N PHE A 91 -21.14 15.99 -11.13
CA PHE A 91 -22.29 15.57 -10.31
C PHE A 91 -23.61 16.22 -10.74
N SER A 92 -23.76 16.39 -12.05
CA SER A 92 -24.94 16.97 -12.64
C SER A 92 -25.97 15.85 -12.78
N ALA A 93 -27.24 16.17 -12.57
CA ALA A 93 -28.31 15.21 -12.79
C ALA A 93 -28.28 14.72 -14.25
N ASN A 94 -28.33 13.41 -14.43
CA ASN A 94 -28.47 12.81 -15.74
C ASN A 94 -29.93 12.88 -16.18
N THR A 95 -30.27 13.88 -16.98
CA THR A 95 -31.64 14.10 -17.48
C THR A 95 -32.13 12.99 -18.43
N GLY A 96 -31.25 12.09 -18.89
CA GLY A 96 -31.61 10.91 -19.68
C GLY A 96 -31.83 9.64 -18.85
N ALA A 97 -31.43 9.63 -17.57
CA ALA A 97 -31.55 8.48 -16.66
C ALA A 97 -32.47 8.84 -15.48
N VAL A 98 -33.75 9.09 -15.79
CA VAL A 98 -34.77 9.50 -14.82
C VAL A 98 -35.71 8.36 -14.53
N THR A 99 -35.86 8.02 -13.25
CA THR A 99 -36.97 7.17 -12.80
C THR A 99 -38.06 8.09 -12.23
N THR A 100 -39.22 8.17 -12.88
CA THR A 100 -40.34 8.95 -12.37
C THR A 100 -40.76 8.44 -10.98
N PHE A 101 -41.32 9.31 -10.13
CA PHE A 101 -41.73 8.86 -8.79
C PHE A 101 -42.76 7.74 -8.82
N ALA A 102 -43.69 7.78 -9.79
CA ALA A 102 -44.66 6.71 -10.02
C ALA A 102 -44.00 5.37 -10.42
N ALA A 103 -42.89 5.40 -11.15
CA ALA A 103 -42.15 4.20 -11.56
C ALA A 103 -41.17 3.68 -10.49
N ALA A 104 -40.79 4.52 -9.52
CA ALA A 104 -39.82 4.20 -8.45
C ALA A 104 -40.41 3.33 -7.31
N THR A 105 -41.14 2.28 -7.68
CA THR A 105 -41.77 1.33 -6.73
C THR A 105 -40.74 0.46 -6.00
N ASN A 106 -39.60 0.21 -6.65
CA ASN A 106 -38.40 -0.40 -6.07
C ASN A 106 -37.32 0.65 -5.78
N ARG A 107 -36.33 0.28 -4.96
CA ARG A 107 -35.19 1.15 -4.66
C ARG A 107 -34.42 1.50 -5.94
N VAL A 108 -34.34 2.78 -6.26
CA VAL A 108 -33.46 3.33 -7.29
C VAL A 108 -32.10 3.56 -6.64
N LYS A 109 -31.05 2.96 -7.21
CA LYS A 109 -29.68 3.05 -6.70
C LYS A 109 -28.81 3.85 -7.65
N ASP A 110 -27.90 4.63 -7.07
CA ASP A 110 -26.75 5.22 -7.75
C ASP A 110 -25.48 4.71 -7.06
N LEU A 111 -24.58 4.11 -7.83
CA LEU A 111 -23.37 3.46 -7.32
C LEU A 111 -22.20 4.43 -7.40
N GLY A 112 -21.37 4.44 -6.36
CA GLY A 112 -20.09 5.12 -6.37
C GLY A 112 -19.13 4.49 -7.36
N GLN A 113 -18.03 5.19 -7.62
CA GLN A 113 -16.99 4.77 -8.56
C GLN A 113 -15.63 4.95 -7.90
N ASP A 114 -14.71 4.04 -8.21
CA ASP A 114 -13.30 4.19 -7.84
C ASP A 114 -12.59 5.14 -8.80
N LEU A 115 -11.53 5.77 -8.34
CA LEU A 115 -10.71 6.61 -9.21
C LEU A 115 -10.07 5.76 -10.34
N GLY A 116 -9.88 6.35 -11.53
CA GLY A 116 -9.02 5.80 -12.57
C GLY A 116 -7.65 6.46 -12.52
N ALA A 117 -6.56 5.70 -12.32
CA ALA A 117 -5.22 6.28 -12.27
C ALA A 117 -4.15 5.42 -12.96
N THR A 118 -3.17 6.12 -13.51
CA THR A 118 -1.87 5.57 -13.89
C THR A 118 -0.79 6.21 -13.03
N ILE A 119 0.11 5.42 -12.42
CA ILE A 119 1.30 5.95 -11.74
C ILE A 119 2.50 5.57 -12.60
N ASN A 120 3.25 6.57 -13.07
CA ASN A 120 4.37 6.39 -14.01
C ASN A 120 4.01 5.57 -15.27
N GLY A 121 2.79 5.76 -15.80
CA GLY A 121 2.32 5.08 -17.02
C GLY A 121 1.86 3.64 -16.82
N ILE A 122 1.93 3.10 -15.60
CA ILE A 122 1.38 1.79 -15.24
C ILE A 122 -0.03 2.00 -14.68
N ASN A 123 -1.02 1.21 -15.09
CA ASN A 123 -2.37 1.24 -14.52
C ASN A 123 -2.30 0.86 -13.03
N ALA A 124 -2.78 1.75 -12.16
CA ALA A 124 -2.83 1.51 -10.74
C ALA A 124 -4.07 0.69 -10.36
N THR A 125 -3.94 -0.14 -9.34
CA THR A 125 -5.10 -0.72 -8.65
C THR A 125 -5.71 0.35 -7.77
N THR A 126 -7.01 0.58 -7.88
CA THR A 126 -7.70 1.66 -7.18
C THR A 126 -8.83 1.15 -6.31
N ASN A 127 -9.10 1.86 -5.22
CA ASN A 127 -10.23 1.63 -4.34
C ASN A 127 -10.60 2.98 -3.69
N GLY A 128 -11.77 3.50 -4.02
CA GLY A 128 -12.20 4.85 -3.63
C GLY A 128 -11.23 5.91 -4.12
N LYS A 129 -10.60 6.59 -3.15
CA LYS A 129 -9.59 7.66 -3.35
C LYS A 129 -8.15 7.14 -3.34
N ILE A 130 -7.95 5.84 -3.15
CA ILE A 130 -6.61 5.23 -3.05
C ILE A 130 -6.20 4.65 -4.41
N ALA A 131 -5.01 4.99 -4.87
CA ALA A 131 -4.33 4.39 -6.01
C ALA A 131 -3.05 3.71 -5.54
N ARG A 132 -2.81 2.46 -5.95
CA ARG A 132 -1.62 1.70 -5.57
C ARG A 132 -0.99 1.00 -6.77
N ILE A 133 0.33 1.00 -6.81
CA ILE A 133 1.14 0.15 -7.67
C ILE A 133 2.11 -0.64 -6.80
N SER A 134 2.24 -1.93 -7.09
CA SER A 134 3.19 -2.82 -6.45
C SER A 134 3.90 -3.62 -7.53
N THR A 135 5.15 -3.27 -7.82
CA THR A 135 6.08 -4.01 -8.68
C THR A 135 7.27 -4.47 -7.83
N ASP A 136 8.17 -5.27 -8.42
CA ASP A 136 9.39 -5.76 -7.76
C ASP A 136 10.32 -4.64 -7.26
N PHE A 137 10.22 -3.44 -7.84
CA PHE A 137 11.08 -2.29 -7.55
C PHE A 137 10.32 -1.06 -7.05
N LEU A 138 8.99 -1.00 -7.22
CA LEU A 138 8.18 0.15 -6.87
C LEU A 138 6.90 -0.28 -6.16
N ASP A 139 6.82 0.03 -4.88
CA ASP A 139 5.58 -0.08 -4.10
C ASP A 139 5.16 1.32 -3.63
N VAL A 140 4.11 1.85 -4.26
CA VAL A 140 3.57 3.18 -4.01
C VAL A 140 2.07 3.10 -3.80
N GLN A 141 1.60 3.73 -2.74
CA GLN A 141 0.18 3.99 -2.48
C GLN A 141 -0.03 5.49 -2.32
N VAL A 142 -1.08 6.01 -2.94
CA VAL A 142 -1.45 7.42 -2.91
C VAL A 142 -2.93 7.51 -2.57
N GLU A 143 -3.26 8.22 -1.50
CA GLU A 143 -4.65 8.58 -1.18
C GLU A 143 -4.88 10.04 -1.60
N LEU A 144 -5.74 10.23 -2.59
CA LEU A 144 -6.07 11.55 -3.12
C LEU A 144 -7.06 12.28 -2.21
N SER A 145 -6.98 13.61 -2.17
CA SER A 145 -8.08 14.41 -1.63
C SER A 145 -9.31 14.30 -2.52
N THR A 146 -10.49 14.55 -1.96
CA THR A 146 -11.77 14.54 -2.67
C THR A 146 -11.74 15.38 -3.95
N VAL A 147 -11.23 16.62 -3.87
CA VAL A 147 -11.07 17.52 -5.03
C VAL A 147 -10.14 16.94 -6.10
N ALA A 148 -9.06 16.27 -5.67
CA ALA A 148 -8.11 15.67 -6.59
C ALA A 148 -8.70 14.41 -7.23
N ALA A 149 -9.37 13.54 -6.47
CA ALA A 149 -9.99 12.33 -6.99
C ALA A 149 -11.06 12.61 -8.07
N GLN A 150 -11.66 13.82 -8.07
CA GLN A 150 -12.64 14.26 -9.06
C GLN A 150 -12.02 14.95 -10.28
N ALA A 151 -10.73 15.28 -10.28
CA ALA A 151 -10.11 15.98 -11.40
C ALA A 151 -9.92 15.05 -12.61
N LEU A 152 -10.37 15.48 -13.79
CA LEU A 152 -10.27 14.74 -15.06
C LEU A 152 -8.95 14.98 -15.81
N SER A 153 -8.05 15.79 -15.25
CA SER A 153 -6.72 16.11 -15.82
C SER A 153 -5.61 15.43 -15.03
N PRO A 154 -4.43 15.18 -15.64
CA PRO A 154 -3.28 14.63 -14.93
C PRO A 154 -2.94 15.46 -13.70
N ILE A 155 -3.00 14.84 -12.53
CA ILE A 155 -2.67 15.47 -11.26
C ILE A 155 -1.23 15.12 -10.97
N SER A 156 -0.38 16.13 -10.77
CA SER A 156 0.97 15.90 -10.27
C SER A 156 0.89 15.57 -8.78
N ALA A 157 0.63 14.31 -8.44
CA ALA A 157 0.44 13.88 -7.05
C ALA A 157 1.68 14.14 -6.19
N PHE A 158 2.85 13.66 -6.62
CA PHE A 158 4.17 14.03 -6.11
C PHE A 158 5.25 13.44 -7.04
N LYS A 159 6.46 13.99 -7.01
CA LYS A 159 7.63 13.40 -7.67
C LYS A 159 8.51 12.72 -6.63
N ILE A 160 8.84 11.45 -6.83
CA ILE A 160 9.93 10.81 -6.07
C ILE A 160 11.23 11.24 -6.73
N THR A 161 11.87 12.28 -6.19
CA THR A 161 13.18 12.77 -6.65
C THR A 161 14.36 12.03 -5.98
N GLY A 162 14.07 11.03 -5.15
CA GLY A 162 15.01 10.29 -4.31
C GLY A 162 14.50 10.17 -2.86
N GLY A 163 15.08 9.29 -2.06
CA GLY A 163 14.76 9.19 -0.61
C GLY A 163 14.33 7.83 -0.08
N GLY A 164 14.62 6.73 -0.79
CA GLY A 164 14.59 5.39 -0.20
C GLY A 164 15.86 5.12 0.62
N ALA A 165 15.77 4.22 1.59
CA ALA A 165 16.96 3.64 2.19
C ALA A 165 17.49 2.54 1.25
N ASP A 166 18.70 2.75 0.72
CA ASP A 166 19.38 1.76 -0.11
C ASP A 166 20.20 0.82 0.79
N PHE A 167 19.90 -0.48 0.69
CA PHE A 167 20.65 -1.52 1.38
C PHE A 167 21.52 -2.28 0.38
N GLN A 168 22.81 -2.31 0.66
CA GLN A 168 23.75 -3.19 -0.03
C GLN A 168 23.70 -4.56 0.66
N LEU A 169 22.99 -5.52 0.06
CA LEU A 169 22.80 -6.84 0.66
C LEU A 169 23.71 -7.90 0.02
N ALA A 170 24.18 -7.71 -1.22
CA ALA A 170 25.08 -8.65 -1.88
C ALA A 170 26.55 -8.39 -1.55
N GLY A 171 27.37 -9.44 -1.65
CA GLY A 171 28.83 -9.39 -1.43
C GLY A 171 29.60 -8.56 -2.47
N GLN A 172 28.97 -8.18 -3.58
CA GLN A 172 29.54 -7.29 -4.60
C GLN A 172 28.74 -6.00 -4.72
N VAL A 173 29.41 -4.85 -4.72
CA VAL A 173 28.79 -3.53 -4.89
C VAL A 173 28.44 -3.30 -6.37
N ASN A 174 27.32 -3.86 -6.81
CA ASN A 174 26.73 -3.64 -8.14
C ASN A 174 25.24 -3.29 -8.04
N ILE A 175 24.63 -2.80 -9.12
CA ILE A 175 23.20 -2.43 -9.16
C ILE A 175 22.29 -3.63 -8.83
N GLY A 176 22.66 -4.85 -9.23
CA GLY A 176 21.90 -6.07 -8.92
C GLY A 176 21.97 -6.50 -7.45
N GLY A 177 22.91 -5.96 -6.67
CA GLY A 177 23.12 -6.26 -5.26
C GLY A 177 22.54 -5.25 -4.28
N LYS A 178 21.91 -4.19 -4.81
CA LYS A 178 21.24 -3.15 -4.04
C LYS A 178 19.75 -3.43 -3.98
N VAL A 179 19.18 -3.28 -2.79
CA VAL A 179 17.73 -3.28 -2.61
C VAL A 179 17.32 -1.99 -1.94
N ALA A 180 16.39 -1.27 -2.55
CA ALA A 180 15.85 -0.03 -2.03
C ALA A 180 14.52 -0.28 -1.32
N ILE A 181 14.30 0.41 -0.21
CA ILE A 181 12.99 0.49 0.44
C ILE A 181 12.63 1.94 0.74
N GLY A 182 11.46 2.37 0.23
CA GLY A 182 10.88 3.66 0.56
C GLY A 182 10.22 3.63 1.94
N ILE A 183 10.71 4.47 2.85
CA ILE A 183 10.10 4.72 4.15
C ILE A 183 9.34 6.04 4.06
N GLY A 184 8.01 5.99 4.22
CA GLY A 184 7.19 7.19 4.25
C GLY A 184 7.50 8.08 5.46
N ASN A 185 7.19 9.37 5.36
CA ASN A 185 7.33 10.28 6.49
C ASN A 185 6.35 9.88 7.61
N VAL A 186 6.89 9.59 8.80
CA VAL A 186 6.09 9.21 9.99
C VAL A 186 5.89 10.38 10.96
N ALA A 187 6.22 11.60 10.55
CA ALA A 187 5.92 12.78 11.34
C ALA A 187 4.40 12.88 11.57
N VAL A 188 4.02 13.29 12.78
CA VAL A 188 2.61 13.45 13.21
C VAL A 188 1.80 14.37 12.28
N ARG A 189 2.47 15.24 11.51
CA ARG A 189 1.86 16.12 10.51
C ARG A 189 1.55 15.47 9.15
N GLU A 190 2.05 14.25 8.90
CA GLU A 190 1.91 13.54 7.62
C GLU A 190 1.16 12.20 7.74
N ILE A 191 0.93 11.70 8.95
CA ILE A 191 0.25 10.42 9.19
C ILE A 191 -1.21 10.63 9.61
N GLY A 192 -2.05 9.62 9.35
CA GLY A 192 -3.47 9.70 9.67
C GLY A 192 -4.22 10.66 8.77
N ARG A 193 -3.82 10.73 7.50
CA ARG A 193 -4.50 11.57 6.51
C ARG A 193 -5.96 11.14 6.42
N HIS A 194 -6.86 12.06 6.75
CA HIS A 194 -8.30 11.90 6.61
C HIS A 194 -8.85 13.10 5.85
N ASP A 195 -9.72 12.88 4.87
CA ASP A 195 -10.35 13.93 4.08
C ASP A 195 -11.85 13.85 4.28
N ASP A 196 -12.41 14.92 4.84
CA ASP A 196 -13.83 15.13 5.09
C ASP A 196 -14.29 16.37 4.31
N ASP A 197 -15.07 16.15 3.25
CA ASP A 197 -15.65 17.19 2.38
C ASP A 197 -14.66 18.29 1.94
N GLY A 198 -13.42 17.90 1.59
CA GLY A 198 -12.39 18.83 1.09
C GLY A 198 -11.49 19.43 2.18
N SER A 199 -11.82 19.24 3.46
CA SER A 199 -10.89 19.49 4.57
C SER A 199 -10.01 18.26 4.78
N VAL A 200 -8.69 18.47 4.82
CA VAL A 200 -7.72 17.40 5.08
C VAL A 200 -7.15 17.55 6.49
N TYR A 201 -7.27 16.48 7.27
CA TYR A 201 -6.76 16.35 8.61
C TYR A 201 -5.62 15.34 8.70
N PHE A 202 -4.75 15.55 9.67
CA PHE A 202 -3.67 14.65 10.05
C PHE A 202 -3.68 14.47 11.57
N LEU A 203 -2.88 13.52 12.08
CA LEU A 203 -2.77 13.29 13.52
C LEU A 203 -2.38 14.57 14.30
N SER A 204 -1.68 15.50 13.66
CA SER A 204 -1.34 16.79 14.26
C SER A 204 -2.55 17.67 14.58
N ASN A 205 -3.70 17.48 13.93
CA ASN A 205 -4.92 18.26 14.17
C ASN A 205 -5.59 17.94 15.52
N LEU A 206 -5.16 16.88 16.22
CA LEU A 206 -5.67 16.50 17.55
C LEU A 206 -5.02 17.30 18.70
N GLY A 207 -4.01 18.13 18.41
CA GLY A 207 -3.35 18.96 19.42
C GLY A 207 -4.31 19.95 20.12
N ALA A 208 -3.97 20.35 21.34
CA ALA A 208 -4.78 21.32 22.10
C ALA A 208 -4.99 22.63 21.33
N GLY A 209 -6.23 23.14 21.32
CA GLY A 209 -6.61 24.37 20.61
C GLY A 209 -6.71 24.22 19.09
N ARG A 210 -6.70 22.99 18.57
CA ARG A 210 -6.91 22.69 17.14
C ARG A 210 -8.31 22.14 16.90
N GLU A 211 -8.66 22.03 15.63
CA GLU A 211 -10.00 21.66 15.16
C GLU A 211 -10.48 20.28 15.62
N LEU A 212 -9.58 19.30 15.77
CA LEU A 212 -9.91 17.94 16.19
C LEU A 212 -9.49 17.64 17.63
N ASN A 213 -9.38 18.66 18.49
CA ASN A 213 -8.96 18.45 19.87
C ASN A 213 -10.03 17.67 20.67
N LEU A 214 -9.61 17.07 21.78
CA LEU A 214 -10.44 16.15 22.57
C LEU A 214 -11.46 16.83 23.51
N VAL A 215 -11.42 18.15 23.65
CA VAL A 215 -12.24 18.91 24.61
C VAL A 215 -13.50 19.46 23.93
N ASP A 216 -13.33 20.14 22.79
CA ASP A 216 -14.40 20.81 22.06
C ASP A 216 -14.31 20.61 20.53
N GLY A 217 -13.40 19.76 20.06
CA GLY A 217 -13.25 19.45 18.64
C GLY A 217 -14.20 18.35 18.14
N ASP A 218 -14.10 18.06 16.85
CA ASP A 218 -14.85 16.98 16.21
C ASP A 218 -14.24 15.60 16.52
N LEU A 219 -14.83 14.91 17.51
CA LEU A 219 -14.38 13.58 17.96
C LEU A 219 -14.54 12.50 16.88
N THR A 220 -15.52 12.61 15.97
CA THR A 220 -15.76 11.60 14.93
C THR A 220 -14.63 11.62 13.92
N ASN A 221 -14.28 12.81 13.43
CA ASN A 221 -13.15 12.96 12.52
C ASN A 221 -11.80 12.70 13.23
N ALA A 222 -11.68 13.03 14.53
CA ALA A 222 -10.50 12.68 15.32
C ALA A 222 -10.29 11.15 15.40
N GLN A 223 -11.35 10.36 15.61
CA GLN A 223 -11.27 8.90 15.65
C GLN A 223 -10.80 8.33 14.30
N ARG A 224 -11.37 8.80 13.19
CA ARG A 224 -10.97 8.37 11.84
C ARG A 224 -9.51 8.67 11.54
N VAL A 225 -9.03 9.85 11.93
CA VAL A 225 -7.60 10.23 11.82
C VAL A 225 -6.70 9.27 12.61
N ILE A 226 -7.09 8.90 13.84
CA ILE A 226 -6.33 7.94 14.66
C ILE A 226 -6.30 6.56 14.00
N GLU A 227 -7.44 6.05 13.55
CA GLU A 227 -7.52 4.74 12.87
C GLU A 227 -6.62 4.71 11.63
N LYS A 228 -6.66 5.78 10.81
CA LYS A 228 -5.78 5.94 9.66
C LYS A 228 -4.31 5.99 10.07
N ALA A 229 -3.96 6.73 11.11
CA ALA A 229 -2.58 6.81 11.58
C ALA A 229 -2.07 5.44 12.07
N ILE A 230 -2.90 4.68 12.77
CA ILE A 230 -2.59 3.32 13.20
C ILE A 230 -2.39 2.41 11.98
N ALA A 231 -3.27 2.51 10.98
CA ALA A 231 -3.16 1.74 9.74
C ALA A 231 -1.87 2.06 8.97
N ASP A 232 -1.52 3.34 8.84
CA ASP A 232 -0.30 3.81 8.18
C ASP A 232 0.95 3.21 8.83
N VAL A 233 1.05 3.32 10.16
CA VAL A 233 2.20 2.82 10.93
C VAL A 233 2.23 1.29 10.95
N SER A 234 1.07 0.62 11.01
CA SER A 234 0.99 -0.84 11.00
C SER A 234 1.36 -1.41 9.63
N SER A 235 0.90 -0.77 8.56
CA SER A 235 1.27 -1.11 7.18
C SER A 235 2.77 -0.94 6.97
N LEU A 236 3.34 0.20 7.39
CA LEU A 236 4.79 0.42 7.32
C LEU A 236 5.58 -0.66 8.09
N ARG A 237 5.15 -1.01 9.31
CA ARG A 237 5.76 -2.10 10.09
C ARG A 237 5.65 -3.45 9.38
N GLY A 238 4.50 -3.75 8.78
CA GLY A 238 4.30 -4.95 7.98
C GLY A 238 5.25 -5.03 6.79
N ARG A 239 5.40 -3.93 6.05
CA ARG A 239 6.34 -3.82 4.91
C ARG A 239 7.79 -3.99 5.33
N LEU A 240 8.21 -3.35 6.42
CA LEU A 240 9.56 -3.50 6.98
C LEU A 240 9.82 -4.94 7.44
N GLY A 241 8.86 -5.57 8.11
CA GLY A 241 8.97 -6.96 8.55
C GLY A 241 9.05 -7.95 7.39
N ALA A 242 8.24 -7.72 6.34
CA ALA A 242 8.30 -8.51 5.11
C ALA A 242 9.65 -8.38 4.42
N PHE A 243 10.18 -7.16 4.29
CA PHE A 243 11.51 -6.89 3.74
C PHE A 243 12.62 -7.60 4.53
N GLN A 244 12.61 -7.48 5.86
CA GLN A 244 13.60 -8.13 6.72
C GLN A 244 13.56 -9.65 6.57
N LYS A 245 12.37 -10.26 6.58
CA LYS A 245 12.23 -11.73 6.53
C LYS A 245 12.53 -12.29 5.14
N ASN A 246 11.94 -11.69 4.10
CA ASN A 246 11.92 -12.26 2.77
C ASN A 246 13.12 -11.83 1.93
N THR A 247 13.61 -10.60 2.11
CA THR A 247 14.74 -10.09 1.33
C THR A 247 16.05 -10.27 2.07
N VAL A 248 16.18 -9.65 3.25
CA VAL A 248 17.43 -9.71 4.04
C VAL A 248 17.68 -11.16 4.49
N GLY A 249 16.67 -11.81 5.06
CA GLY A 249 16.77 -13.20 5.51
C GLY A 249 17.11 -14.18 4.37
N ALA A 250 16.53 -14.03 3.17
CA ALA A 250 16.88 -14.88 2.03
C ALA A 250 18.30 -14.62 1.55
N THR A 251 18.73 -13.36 1.52
CA THR A 251 20.09 -12.99 1.10
C THR A 251 21.13 -13.54 2.07
N ILE A 252 20.90 -13.45 3.39
CA ILE A 252 21.78 -14.06 4.41
C ILE A 252 21.92 -15.56 4.18
N ARG A 253 20.81 -16.28 3.94
CA ARG A 253 20.86 -17.73 3.67
C ARG A 253 21.67 -18.04 2.42
N SER A 254 21.46 -17.28 1.34
CA SER A 254 22.20 -17.47 0.09
C SER A 254 23.70 -17.19 0.25
N LEU A 255 24.07 -16.11 0.94
CA LEU A 255 25.46 -15.78 1.26
C LEU A 255 26.12 -16.83 2.16
N GLY A 256 25.38 -17.39 3.13
CA GLY A 256 25.85 -18.47 3.98
C GLY A 256 26.23 -19.72 3.19
N VAL A 257 25.36 -20.14 2.25
CA VAL A 257 25.66 -21.27 1.35
C VAL A 257 26.88 -20.97 0.47
N SER A 258 26.98 -19.75 -0.06
CA SER A 258 28.14 -19.35 -0.86
C SER A 258 29.44 -19.34 -0.05
N LEU A 259 29.39 -18.91 1.21
CA LEU A 259 30.52 -18.91 2.12
C LEU A 259 30.97 -20.34 2.43
N GLU A 260 30.04 -21.23 2.76
CA GLU A 260 30.32 -22.65 3.02
C GLU A 260 31.01 -23.32 1.81
N ASN A 261 30.47 -23.10 0.60
CA ASN A 261 31.06 -23.62 -0.63
C ASN A 261 32.47 -23.06 -0.89
N THR A 262 32.70 -21.78 -0.59
CA THR A 262 34.00 -21.14 -0.78
C THR A 262 35.04 -21.66 0.22
N VAL A 263 34.65 -21.81 1.49
CA VAL A 263 35.52 -22.38 2.53
C VAL A 263 35.85 -23.84 2.23
N ALA A 264 34.89 -24.62 1.74
CA ALA A 264 35.13 -26.00 1.32
C ALA A 264 36.13 -26.07 0.16
N ALA A 265 35.97 -25.21 -0.86
CA ALA A 265 36.92 -25.13 -1.97
C ALA A 265 38.32 -24.69 -1.52
N GLU A 266 38.42 -23.70 -0.63
CA GLU A 266 39.68 -23.26 -0.03
C GLU A 266 40.36 -24.38 0.76
N SER A 267 39.60 -25.14 1.56
CA SER A 267 40.11 -26.28 2.30
C SER A 267 40.71 -27.34 1.37
N ILE A 268 40.03 -27.67 0.27
CA ILE A 268 40.52 -28.65 -0.71
C ILE A 268 41.84 -28.19 -1.34
N ILE A 269 41.93 -26.91 -1.73
CA ILE A 269 43.17 -26.36 -2.31
C ILE A 269 44.29 -26.43 -1.29
N ARG A 270 44.05 -25.94 -0.07
CA ARG A 270 45.06 -25.90 1.00
C ARG A 270 45.54 -27.29 1.40
N ASP A 271 44.63 -28.25 1.54
CA ASP A 271 44.98 -29.63 1.91
C ASP A 271 45.72 -30.35 0.76
N SER A 272 45.33 -30.12 -0.50
CA SER A 272 46.04 -30.64 -1.67
C SER A 272 47.46 -30.09 -1.77
N ASP A 273 47.63 -28.78 -1.58
CA ASP A 273 48.95 -28.13 -1.61
C ASP A 273 49.83 -28.64 -0.46
N PHE A 274 49.27 -28.80 0.73
CA PHE A 274 49.98 -29.37 1.88
C PHE A 274 50.40 -30.83 1.64
N ALA A 275 49.51 -31.64 1.06
CA ALA A 275 49.82 -33.03 0.72
C ALA A 275 50.93 -33.15 -0.33
N ASN A 276 50.92 -32.29 -1.35
CA ASN A 276 51.96 -32.23 -2.38
C ASN A 276 53.32 -31.83 -1.78
N GLU A 277 53.37 -30.77 -0.97
CA GLU A 277 54.60 -30.30 -0.34
C GLU A 277 55.16 -31.33 0.64
N THR A 278 54.31 -31.95 1.47
CA THR A 278 54.71 -32.98 2.43
C THR A 278 55.25 -34.23 1.72
N SER A 279 54.63 -34.63 0.60
CA SER A 279 55.11 -35.75 -0.22
C SER A 279 56.46 -35.44 -0.86
N GLY A 280 56.64 -34.20 -1.34
CA GLY A 280 57.91 -33.71 -1.88
C GLY A 280 59.02 -33.67 -0.83
N LEU A 281 58.72 -33.17 0.37
CA LEU A 281 59.62 -33.17 1.52
C LEU A 281 60.02 -34.59 1.91
N THR A 282 59.04 -35.50 2.04
CA THR A 282 59.28 -36.91 2.39
C THR A 282 60.14 -37.61 1.34
N ARG A 283 59.83 -37.44 0.05
CA ARG A 283 60.66 -37.95 -1.06
C ARG A 283 62.08 -37.42 -0.98
N SER A 284 62.25 -36.13 -0.71
CA SER A 284 63.57 -35.49 -0.59
C SER A 284 64.36 -36.05 0.59
N GLN A 285 63.71 -36.27 1.74
CA GLN A 285 64.33 -36.89 2.91
C GLN A 285 64.75 -38.35 2.62
N ILE A 286 63.91 -39.14 1.96
CA ILE A 286 64.23 -40.52 1.55
C ILE A 286 65.42 -40.53 0.58
N LEU A 287 65.45 -39.61 -0.39
CA LEU A 287 66.57 -39.48 -1.32
C LEU A 287 67.87 -39.11 -0.61
N VAL A 288 67.84 -38.19 0.35
CA VAL A 288 69.01 -37.83 1.16
C VAL A 288 69.51 -39.02 1.99
N GLN A 289 68.61 -39.77 2.63
CA GLN A 289 68.98 -40.97 3.40
C GLN A 289 69.48 -42.12 2.50
N SER A 290 68.92 -42.27 1.30
CA SER A 290 69.38 -43.25 0.32
C SER A 290 70.75 -42.88 -0.23
N ALA A 291 70.97 -41.61 -0.57
CA ALA A 291 72.25 -41.10 -1.05
C ALA A 291 73.37 -41.32 -0.02
N THR A 292 73.10 -41.10 1.28
CA THR A 292 74.09 -41.37 2.34
C THR A 292 74.36 -42.87 2.52
N GLN A 293 73.35 -43.75 2.44
CA GLN A 293 73.57 -45.20 2.44
C GLN A 293 74.34 -45.69 1.21
N VAL A 294 73.98 -45.21 0.01
CA VAL A 294 74.67 -45.53 -1.25
C VAL A 294 76.12 -45.05 -1.20
N LEU A 295 76.38 -43.85 -0.66
CA LEU A 295 77.74 -43.37 -0.40
C LEU A 295 78.49 -44.29 0.58
N GLY A 296 77.84 -44.78 1.62
CA GLY A 296 78.41 -45.77 2.55
C GLY A 296 78.83 -47.06 1.84
N ILE A 297 77.95 -47.63 1.01
CA ILE A 297 78.21 -48.84 0.22
C ILE A 297 79.31 -48.59 -0.82
N ALA A 298 79.26 -47.46 -1.52
CA ALA A 298 80.25 -47.06 -2.51
C ALA A 298 81.64 -46.83 -1.91
N ASN A 299 81.73 -46.44 -0.62
CA ASN A 299 83.01 -46.33 0.09
C ASN A 299 83.55 -47.69 0.57
N GLN A 300 82.68 -48.67 0.84
CA GLN A 300 83.08 -50.03 1.24
C GLN A 300 83.54 -50.89 0.06
N GLN A 301 82.96 -50.69 -1.13
CA GLN A 301 83.24 -51.50 -2.31
C GLN A 301 84.73 -51.43 -2.77
N PRO A 302 85.40 -50.26 -2.80
CA PRO A 302 86.84 -50.16 -3.09
C PRO A 302 87.70 -50.87 -2.03
N GLN A 303 87.33 -50.81 -0.75
CA GLN A 303 88.08 -51.46 0.33
C GLN A 303 88.07 -52.99 0.19
N ASN A 304 86.94 -53.58 -0.22
CA ASN A 304 86.84 -55.01 -0.49
C ASN A 304 87.67 -55.43 -1.71
N VAL A 305 87.82 -54.57 -2.72
CA VAL A 305 88.69 -54.84 -3.89
C VAL A 305 90.17 -54.74 -3.52
N LEU A 306 90.55 -53.77 -2.68
CA LEU A 306 91.91 -53.67 -2.14
C LEU A 306 92.30 -54.87 -1.27
N SER A 307 91.35 -55.43 -0.51
CA SER A 307 91.55 -56.68 0.25
C SER A 307 91.80 -57.92 -0.64
N LEU A 308 91.44 -57.89 -1.92
CA LEU A 308 91.64 -58.99 -2.86
C LEU A 308 92.92 -58.83 -3.70
N LEU A 309 93.58 -57.68 -3.63
CA LEU A 309 94.81 -57.36 -4.36
C LEU A 309 96.06 -57.24 -3.47
N GLY A 310 95.89 -57.34 -2.14
CA GLY A 310 96.96 -57.30 -1.13
C GLY A 310 97.27 -58.66 -0.54
#